data_AF-C7N6P1-F1
#
_entry.id   AF-C7N6P1-F1
#
_cell.length_a   1.000
_cell.length_b   1.000
_cell.length_c   1.000
_cell.angle_alpha   90.00
_cell.angle_beta   90.00
_cell.angle_gamma   90.00
#
_symmetry.space_group_name_H-M   'P 1'
#
loop_
_entity.id
_entity.type
_entity.pdbx_description
1 polymer ?
#
loop_
_entity_poly.entity_id
_entity_poly.type
_entity_poly.pdbx_seq_one_letter_code
_entity_poly.pdbx_strand_id
1 'polypeptide(L)'
;MAEEANEAQASAQAQEAGKPTDWQAKYEAMRQHSREWERKAKENQGAADELEKLRESQQTEQEKAVKRAEKAEAELNELKARAARAETVAKVADAAGVPAEVVDMLNGSDEGELEAQVARLLKLLPAYPTRTDDGGSRAAAKKTNADRFAEALGI
;
A
#
# COMPACT_ATOMS: atom_id res chain seq x y z
N MET A 1 -30.65 -74.10 11.93
CA MET A 1 -30.74 -73.15 10.79
C MET A 1 -29.51 -72.25 10.62
N ALA A 2 -28.52 -72.26 11.53
CA ALA A 2 -27.30 -71.44 11.38
C ALA A 2 -26.12 -72.15 10.67
N GLU A 3 -26.08 -73.49 10.66
CA GLU A 3 -25.02 -74.27 9.98
C GLU A 3 -25.21 -74.35 8.46
N GLU A 4 -26.45 -74.47 7.95
CA GLU A 4 -26.72 -74.50 6.49
C GLU A 4 -26.33 -73.20 5.78
N ALA A 5 -26.45 -72.05 6.46
CA ALA A 5 -26.07 -70.76 5.88
C ALA A 5 -24.55 -70.63 5.69
N ASN A 6 -23.78 -71.22 6.61
CA ASN A 6 -22.32 -71.19 6.57
C ASN A 6 -21.76 -72.17 5.53
N GLU A 7 -22.37 -73.34 5.36
CA GLU A 7 -22.03 -74.28 4.29
C GLU A 7 -22.42 -73.76 2.90
N ALA A 8 -23.53 -73.02 2.78
CA ALA A 8 -23.93 -72.36 1.52
C ALA A 8 -22.96 -71.22 1.14
N GLN A 9 -22.43 -70.47 2.12
CA GLN A 9 -21.42 -69.43 1.86
C GLN A 9 -20.03 -70.01 1.57
N ALA A 10 -19.64 -71.11 2.24
CA ALA A 10 -18.37 -71.80 1.96
C ALA A 10 -18.38 -72.50 0.59
N SER A 11 -19.51 -73.08 0.17
CA SER A 11 -19.67 -73.69 -1.16
C SER A 11 -19.75 -72.64 -2.28
N ALA A 12 -20.34 -71.47 -2.04
CA ALA A 12 -20.31 -70.35 -2.99
C ALA A 12 -18.89 -69.79 -3.19
N GLN A 13 -18.09 -69.67 -2.13
CA GLN A 13 -16.69 -69.23 -2.22
C GLN A 13 -15.78 -70.31 -2.86
N ALA A 14 -16.06 -71.60 -2.63
CA ALA A 14 -15.34 -72.70 -3.28
C ALA A 14 -15.66 -72.83 -4.79
N GLN A 15 -16.88 -72.48 -5.21
CA GLN A 15 -17.27 -72.47 -6.62
C GLN A 15 -16.66 -71.31 -7.43
N GLU A 16 -16.18 -70.25 -6.76
CA GLU A 16 -15.49 -69.13 -7.42
C GLU A 16 -13.98 -69.36 -7.58
N ALA A 17 -13.40 -70.23 -6.74
CA ALA A 17 -11.99 -70.63 -6.79
C ALA A 17 -11.66 -71.64 -7.91
N GLY A 18 -12.68 -72.17 -8.61
CA GLY A 18 -12.53 -73.19 -9.66
C GLY A 18 -12.74 -72.69 -11.10
N LYS A 19 -13.01 -71.40 -11.32
CA LYS A 19 -13.08 -70.83 -12.68
C LYS A 19 -11.64 -70.69 -13.21
N PRO A 20 -11.30 -71.21 -14.40
CA PRO A 20 -9.97 -71.04 -14.97
C PRO A 20 -9.69 -69.54 -15.04
N THR A 21 -8.72 -69.08 -14.25
CA THR A 21 -8.35 -67.67 -14.22
C THR A 21 -7.82 -67.32 -15.59
N ASP A 22 -8.54 -66.48 -16.33
CA ASP A 22 -8.13 -66.06 -17.66
C ASP A 22 -7.00 -65.03 -17.53
N TRP A 23 -5.77 -65.55 -17.39
CA TRP A 23 -4.56 -64.77 -17.19
C TRP A 23 -4.30 -63.80 -18.35
N GLN A 24 -4.77 -64.15 -19.55
CA GLN A 24 -4.73 -63.27 -20.73
C GLN A 24 -5.63 -62.05 -20.53
N ALA A 25 -6.88 -62.26 -20.09
CA ALA A 25 -7.80 -61.15 -19.79
C ALA A 25 -7.28 -60.25 -18.66
N LYS A 26 -6.65 -60.81 -17.62
CA LYS A 26 -6.00 -60.03 -16.55
C LYS A 26 -4.81 -59.20 -17.06
N TYR A 27 -3.99 -59.75 -17.94
CA TYR A 27 -2.85 -59.05 -18.53
C TYR A 27 -3.30 -57.89 -19.44
N GLU A 28 -4.32 -58.13 -20.27
CA GLU A 28 -4.92 -57.08 -21.10
C GLU A 28 -5.56 -55.97 -20.25
N ALA A 29 -6.32 -56.33 -19.21
CA ALA A 29 -6.88 -55.37 -18.27
C ALA A 29 -5.79 -54.52 -17.58
N MET A 30 -4.70 -55.14 -17.12
CA MET A 30 -3.59 -54.42 -16.51
C MET A 30 -2.87 -53.49 -17.48
N ARG A 31 -2.74 -53.89 -18.75
CA ARG A 31 -2.19 -53.05 -19.82
C ARG A 31 -3.10 -51.86 -20.14
N GLN A 32 -4.42 -52.05 -20.15
CA GLN A 32 -5.38 -50.96 -20.35
C GLN A 32 -5.32 -49.98 -19.18
N HIS A 33 -5.32 -50.48 -17.93
CA HIS A 33 -5.17 -49.63 -16.75
C HIS A 33 -3.86 -48.85 -16.74
N SER A 34 -2.75 -49.46 -17.15
CA SER A 34 -1.46 -48.75 -17.31
C SER A 34 -1.58 -47.59 -18.29
N ARG A 35 -2.24 -47.78 -19.44
CA ARG A 35 -2.48 -46.73 -20.43
C ARG A 35 -3.42 -45.64 -19.91
N GLU A 36 -4.47 -46.01 -19.19
CA GLU A 36 -5.39 -45.06 -18.55
C GLU A 36 -4.68 -44.19 -17.51
N TRP A 37 -3.80 -44.80 -16.71
CA TRP A 37 -3.02 -44.08 -15.71
C TRP A 37 -1.99 -43.17 -16.36
N GLU A 38 -1.34 -43.61 -17.42
CA GLU A 38 -0.44 -42.76 -18.20
C GLU A 38 -1.18 -41.56 -18.81
N ARG A 39 -2.41 -41.78 -19.29
CA ARG A 39 -3.25 -40.72 -19.86
C ARG A 39 -3.71 -39.73 -18.77
N LYS A 40 -4.19 -40.23 -17.63
CA LYS A 40 -4.54 -39.40 -16.46
C LYS A 40 -3.34 -38.65 -15.89
N ALA A 41 -2.16 -39.26 -15.89
CA ALA A 41 -0.94 -38.59 -15.45
C ALA A 41 -0.57 -37.42 -16.35
N LYS A 42 -0.66 -37.60 -17.68
CA LYS A 42 -0.43 -36.51 -18.65
C LYS A 42 -1.47 -35.40 -18.53
N GLU A 43 -2.75 -35.74 -18.33
CA GLU A 43 -3.81 -34.76 -18.11
C GLU A 43 -3.61 -33.97 -16.80
N ASN A 44 -3.29 -34.66 -15.70
CA ASN A 44 -3.00 -34.00 -14.42
C ASN A 44 -1.73 -33.15 -14.47
N GLN A 45 -0.71 -33.57 -15.22
CA GLN A 45 0.50 -32.78 -15.43
C GLN A 45 0.20 -31.49 -16.19
N GLY A 46 -0.57 -31.56 -17.28
CA GLY A 46 -1.00 -30.37 -18.01
C GLY A 46 -1.82 -29.41 -17.15
N ALA A 47 -2.74 -29.93 -16.33
CA ALA A 47 -3.52 -29.13 -15.39
C ALA A 47 -2.65 -28.48 -14.29
N ALA A 48 -1.60 -29.16 -13.83
CA ALA A 48 -0.65 -28.61 -12.86
C ALA A 48 0.18 -27.47 -13.48
N ASP A 49 0.68 -27.65 -14.70
CA ASP A 49 1.45 -26.63 -15.43
C ASP A 49 0.59 -25.38 -15.70
N GLU A 50 -0.69 -25.54 -16.04
CA GLU A 50 -1.61 -24.42 -16.22
C GLU A 50 -1.91 -23.69 -14.90
N LEU A 51 -2.08 -24.43 -13.80
CA LEU A 51 -2.25 -23.85 -12.46
C LEU A 51 -1.02 -23.08 -12.00
N GLU A 52 0.17 -23.59 -12.27
CA GLU A 52 1.43 -22.93 -11.93
C GLU A 52 1.60 -21.63 -12.72
N LYS A 53 1.39 -21.67 -14.05
CA LYS A 53 1.39 -20.47 -14.90
C LYS A 53 0.36 -19.43 -14.45
N LEU A 54 -0.84 -19.87 -14.06
CA LEU A 54 -1.88 -18.95 -13.58
C LEU A 54 -1.49 -18.33 -12.23
N ARG A 55 -0.87 -19.10 -11.33
CA ARG A 55 -0.35 -18.58 -10.06
C ARG A 55 0.79 -17.61 -10.27
N GLU A 56 1.75 -17.93 -11.13
CA GLU A 56 2.85 -17.02 -11.47
C GLU A 56 2.31 -15.70 -12.06
N SER A 57 1.39 -15.79 -13.04
CA SER A 57 0.78 -14.60 -13.63
C SER A 57 0.06 -13.74 -12.58
N GLN A 58 -0.73 -14.35 -11.69
CA GLN A 58 -1.41 -13.64 -10.61
C GLN A 58 -0.44 -13.05 -9.59
N GLN A 59 0.63 -13.75 -9.23
CA GLN A 59 1.66 -13.19 -8.34
C GLN A 59 2.30 -11.95 -8.97
N THR A 60 2.65 -11.99 -10.27
CA THR A 60 3.23 -10.82 -10.95
C THR A 60 2.25 -9.64 -11.05
N GLU A 61 0.95 -9.90 -11.22
CA GLU A 61 -0.07 -8.86 -11.21
C GLU A 61 -0.32 -8.30 -9.81
N GLN A 62 -0.34 -9.15 -8.78
CA GLN A 62 -0.44 -8.76 -7.39
C GLN A 62 0.75 -7.90 -6.96
N GLU A 63 1.97 -8.28 -7.31
CA GLU A 63 3.16 -7.46 -7.04
C GLU A 63 3.09 -6.09 -7.71
N LYS A 64 2.60 -6.02 -8.95
CA LYS A 64 2.36 -4.73 -9.63
C LYS A 64 1.26 -3.93 -8.95
N ALA A 65 0.21 -4.58 -8.46
CA ALA A 65 -0.87 -3.92 -7.73
C ALA A 65 -0.38 -3.34 -6.39
N VAL A 66 0.39 -4.13 -5.62
CA VAL A 66 1.01 -3.69 -4.36
C VAL A 66 1.95 -2.52 -4.61
N LYS A 67 2.84 -2.58 -5.60
CA LYS A 67 3.73 -1.45 -5.92
C LYS A 67 2.98 -0.17 -6.31
N ARG A 68 1.82 -0.29 -6.96
CA ARG A 68 0.97 0.89 -7.25
C ARG A 68 0.27 1.41 -5.99
N ALA A 69 -0.19 0.51 -5.12
CA ALA A 69 -0.79 0.88 -3.84
C ALA A 69 0.23 1.60 -2.94
N GLU A 70 1.43 1.06 -2.79
CA GLU A 70 2.52 1.67 -2.00
C GLU A 70 2.88 3.06 -2.53
N LYS A 71 2.95 3.24 -3.86
CA LYS A 71 3.17 4.57 -4.47
C LYS A 71 2.04 5.54 -4.17
N ALA A 72 0.80 5.10 -4.32
CA ALA A 72 -0.37 5.93 -4.02
C ALA A 72 -0.43 6.29 -2.53
N GLU A 73 -0.09 5.37 -1.64
CA GLU A 73 -0.01 5.63 -0.20
C GLU A 73 1.12 6.60 0.15
N ALA A 74 2.28 6.49 -0.49
CA ALA A 74 3.38 7.44 -0.33
C ALA A 74 2.96 8.85 -0.79
N GLU A 75 2.35 8.98 -1.97
CA GLU A 75 1.83 10.26 -2.48
C GLU A 75 0.76 10.85 -1.56
N LEU A 76 -0.16 10.02 -1.04
CA LEU A 76 -1.17 10.48 -0.08
C LEU A 76 -0.55 10.95 1.24
N ASN A 77 0.48 10.26 1.72
CA ASN A 77 1.18 10.66 2.94
C ASN A 77 1.97 11.96 2.74
N GLU A 78 2.62 12.14 1.58
CA GLU A 78 3.28 13.41 1.22
C GLU A 78 2.28 14.57 1.13
N LEU A 79 1.14 14.37 0.46
CA LEU A 79 0.09 15.39 0.38
C LEU A 79 -0.48 15.75 1.74
N LYS A 80 -0.73 14.75 2.60
CA LYS A 80 -1.19 14.98 3.97
C LYS A 80 -0.14 15.71 4.81
N ALA A 81 1.13 15.33 4.71
CA ALA A 81 2.22 16.00 5.40
C ALA A 81 2.37 17.46 4.95
N ARG A 82 2.23 17.73 3.64
CA ARG A 82 2.24 19.08 3.09
C ARG A 82 1.05 19.92 3.59
N ALA A 83 -0.16 19.33 3.64
CA ALA A 83 -1.34 20.00 4.17
C ALA A 83 -1.18 20.32 5.66
N ALA A 84 -0.73 19.36 6.47
CA ALA A 84 -0.47 19.56 7.90
C ALA A 84 0.57 20.66 8.12
N ARG A 85 1.66 20.68 7.34
CA ARG A 85 2.66 21.75 7.38
C ARG A 85 2.05 23.11 7.03
N ALA A 86 1.25 23.19 5.97
CA ALA A 86 0.58 24.42 5.56
C ALA A 86 -0.35 24.97 6.66
N GLU A 87 -1.08 24.09 7.35
CA GLU A 87 -1.92 24.48 8.49
C GLU A 87 -1.09 25.01 9.67
N THR A 88 0.02 24.34 10.02
CA THR A 88 0.92 24.82 11.08
C THR A 88 1.54 26.17 10.72
N VAL A 89 2.00 26.33 9.48
CA VAL A 89 2.55 27.59 8.96
C VAL A 89 1.52 28.71 9.06
N ALA A 90 0.27 28.45 8.65
CA ALA A 90 -0.81 29.44 8.73
C ALA A 90 -1.10 29.86 10.18
N LYS A 91 -1.19 28.90 11.11
CA LYS A 91 -1.42 29.20 12.54
C LYS A 91 -0.32 30.07 13.14
N VAL A 92 0.94 29.73 12.89
CA VAL A 92 2.09 30.51 13.39
C VAL A 92 2.15 31.89 12.74
N ALA A 93 1.87 31.98 11.45
CA ALA A 93 1.79 33.25 10.71
C ALA A 93 0.71 34.18 11.28
N ASP A 94 -0.50 33.66 11.49
CA ASP A 94 -1.63 34.40 12.06
C ASP A 94 -1.33 34.85 13.51
N ALA A 95 -0.75 33.97 14.33
CA ALA A 95 -0.40 34.28 15.72
C ALA A 95 0.68 35.37 15.84
N ALA A 96 1.67 35.36 14.94
CA ALA A 96 2.77 36.33 14.96
C ALA A 96 2.48 37.61 14.14
N GLY A 97 1.41 37.60 13.34
CA GLY A 97 1.08 38.67 12.40
C GLY A 97 2.12 38.83 11.28
N VAL A 98 2.69 37.72 10.82
CA VAL A 98 3.75 37.65 9.81
C VAL A 98 3.20 36.96 8.56
N PRO A 99 3.59 37.34 7.33
CA PRO A 99 3.10 36.67 6.12
C PRO A 99 3.43 35.17 6.13
N ALA A 100 2.45 34.34 5.74
CA ALA A 100 2.61 32.88 5.70
C ALA A 100 3.77 32.43 4.81
N GLU A 101 4.09 33.17 3.74
CA GLU A 101 5.24 32.88 2.87
C GLU A 101 6.58 32.97 3.63
N VAL A 102 6.70 33.92 4.57
CA VAL A 102 7.92 34.06 5.40
C VAL A 102 8.05 32.87 6.35
N VAL A 103 6.93 32.38 6.87
CA VAL A 103 6.88 31.21 7.76
C VAL A 103 7.09 29.89 6.99
N ASP A 104 6.64 29.80 5.74
CA ASP A 104 6.89 28.63 4.88
C ASP A 104 8.37 28.48 4.47
N MET A 105 9.08 29.62 4.32
CA MET A 105 10.52 29.66 4.06
C MET A 105 11.37 29.25 5.28
N LEU A 106 10.77 29.20 6.48
CA LEU A 106 11.46 28.82 7.70
C LEU A 106 11.55 27.29 7.82
N ASN A 107 12.70 26.82 8.32
CA ASN A 107 12.97 25.40 8.51
C ASN A 107 12.45 24.96 9.87
N GLY A 108 11.35 24.21 9.89
CA GLY A 108 10.80 23.62 11.11
C GLY A 108 9.58 22.74 10.78
N SER A 109 9.49 21.60 11.43
CA SER A 109 8.30 20.74 11.41
C SER A 109 7.31 21.06 12.53
N ASP A 110 7.83 21.64 13.61
CA ASP A 110 7.09 21.86 14.86
C ASP A 110 6.71 23.33 15.05
N GLU A 111 5.51 23.55 15.57
CA GLU A 111 4.92 24.87 15.82
C GLU A 111 5.83 25.74 16.68
N GLY A 112 6.37 25.20 17.79
CA GLY A 112 7.26 25.94 18.69
C GLY A 112 8.61 26.32 18.07
N GLU A 113 9.13 25.52 17.12
CA GLU A 113 10.37 25.87 16.41
C GLU A 113 10.13 27.02 15.43
N LEU A 114 9.01 26.98 14.70
CA LEU A 114 8.59 28.04 13.80
C LEU A 114 8.36 29.35 14.57
N GLU A 115 7.65 29.31 15.70
CA GLU A 115 7.44 30.47 16.56
C GLU A 115 8.75 31.08 17.07
N ALA A 116 9.67 30.25 17.55
CA ALA A 116 10.97 30.72 18.04
C ALA A 116 11.80 31.38 16.94
N GLN A 117 11.75 30.86 15.72
CA GLN A 117 12.44 31.46 14.58
C GLN A 117 11.77 32.75 14.11
N VAL A 118 10.44 32.80 14.06
CA VAL A 118 9.69 34.03 13.78
C VAL A 118 10.03 35.10 14.81
N ALA A 119 10.10 34.75 16.10
CA ALA A 119 10.49 35.68 17.15
C ALA A 119 11.94 36.18 17.01
N ARG A 120 12.87 35.33 16.56
CA ARG A 120 14.25 35.77 16.23
C ARG A 120 14.25 36.72 15.03
N LEU A 121 13.44 36.43 14.02
CA LEU A 121 13.38 37.20 12.79
C LEU A 121 12.76 38.59 13.04
N LEU A 122 11.72 38.67 13.86
CA LEU A 122 11.14 39.93 14.33
C LEU A 122 12.15 40.81 15.10
N LYS A 123 13.10 40.21 15.83
CA LYS A 123 14.17 40.96 16.53
C LYS A 123 15.23 41.51 15.58
N LEU A 124 15.49 40.80 14.48
CA LEU A 124 16.46 41.21 13.46
C LEU A 124 15.89 42.24 12.49
N LEU A 125 14.56 42.33 12.37
CA LEU A 125 13.91 43.28 11.49
C LEU A 125 14.18 44.73 11.97
N PRO A 126 14.94 45.54 11.21
CA PRO A 126 15.20 46.92 11.61
C PRO A 126 13.88 47.68 11.68
N ALA A 127 13.67 48.46 12.74
CA ALA A 127 12.63 49.47 12.78
C ALA A 127 13.06 50.61 11.84
N TYR A 128 12.79 50.47 10.54
CA TYR A 128 13.00 51.57 9.62
C TYR A 128 12.02 52.69 9.97
N PRO A 129 12.50 53.90 10.33
CA PRO A 129 11.61 55.02 10.47
C PRO A 129 11.03 55.32 9.09
N THR A 130 9.71 55.33 8.99
CA THR A 130 9.05 55.75 7.75
C THR A 130 9.33 57.23 7.58
N ARG A 131 10.08 57.58 6.53
CA ARG A 131 10.23 58.97 6.11
C ARG A 131 9.05 59.26 5.20
N THR A 132 8.00 59.88 5.74
CA THR A 132 7.00 60.54 4.89
C THR A 132 7.70 61.73 4.25
N ASP A 133 7.88 61.70 2.92
CA ASP A 133 8.44 62.82 2.15
C ASP A 133 7.46 64.01 2.05
N ASP A 134 6.28 63.87 2.64
CA ASP A 134 5.31 64.95 2.81
C ASP A 134 5.70 65.79 4.03
N GLY A 135 6.23 67.00 3.79
CA GLY A 135 6.69 67.95 4.81
C GLY A 135 5.60 68.48 5.76
N GLY A 136 5.05 67.61 6.62
CA GLY A 136 4.07 67.98 7.63
C GLY A 136 3.85 66.86 8.65
N SER A 137 3.91 67.21 9.94
CA SER A 137 3.79 66.28 11.07
C SER A 137 2.44 65.56 11.09
N ARG A 138 2.38 64.34 10.56
CA ARG A 138 1.36 63.37 10.94
C ARG A 138 2.07 62.27 11.71
N ALA A 139 1.63 62.04 12.95
CA ALA A 139 2.13 60.92 13.74
C ALA A 139 1.96 59.64 12.91
N ALA A 140 3.07 59.01 12.54
CA ALA A 140 3.07 57.80 11.73
C ALA A 140 2.26 56.73 12.45
N ALA A 141 1.24 56.18 11.79
CA ALA A 141 0.54 55.01 12.29
C ALA A 141 1.57 53.88 12.49
N LYS A 142 1.52 53.20 13.65
CA LYS A 142 2.41 52.06 13.90
C LYS A 142 2.07 50.96 12.88
N LYS A 143 2.97 50.74 11.92
CA LYS A 143 2.87 49.65 10.93
C LYS A 143 2.79 48.30 11.64
N THR A 144 1.91 47.42 11.17
CA THR A 144 1.78 46.05 11.68
C THR A 144 3.02 45.23 11.32
N ASN A 145 3.22 44.08 11.96
CA ASN A 145 4.35 43.21 11.60
C ASN A 145 4.31 42.83 10.11
N ALA A 146 3.13 42.50 9.58
CA ALA A 146 2.90 42.24 8.16
C ALA A 146 3.36 43.42 7.26
N ASP A 147 3.02 44.66 7.62
CA ASP A 147 3.45 45.84 6.85
C ASP A 147 4.97 46.03 6.87
N ARG A 148 5.63 45.67 7.98
CA ARG A 148 7.09 45.75 8.11
C ARG A 148 7.77 44.66 7.28
N PHE A 149 7.14 43.50 7.14
CA PHE A 149 7.60 42.43 6.24
C PHE A 149 7.45 42.80 4.77
N ALA A 150 6.29 43.36 4.39
CA ALA A 150 6.04 43.86 3.04
C ALA A 150 7.09 44.91 2.62
N GLU A 151 7.34 45.89 3.48
CA GLU A 151 8.34 46.95 3.22
C GLU A 151 9.79 46.44 3.19
N ALA A 152 10.15 45.46 4.03
CA ALA A 152 11.49 44.86 4.04
C ALA A 152 11.77 43.97 2.82
N LEU A 153 10.73 43.35 2.27
CA LEU A 153 10.80 42.49 1.07
C LEU A 153 10.52 43.26 -0.23
N GLY A 154 10.04 44.51 -0.14
CA GLY A 154 9.73 45.35 -1.30
C GLY A 154 8.51 44.87 -2.09
N ILE A 155 7.56 44.21 -1.42
CA ILE A 155 6.32 43.65 -1.99
C ILE A 155 5.12 44.41 -1.45
#